data_AF-A0A4C1WQY0-F1
#
_entry.id   AF-A0A4C1WQY0-F1
#
_cell.length_a   1.000
_cell.length_b   1.000
_cell.length_c   1.000
_cell.angle_alpha   90.00
_cell.angle_beta   90.00
_cell.angle_gamma   90.00
#
_symmetry.space_group_name_H-M   'P 1'
#
loop_
_entity.id
_entity.type
_entity.pdbx_description
1 polymer ?
#
loop_
_entity_poly.entity_id
_entity_poly.type
_entity_poly.pdbx_seq_one_letter_code
_entity_poly.pdbx_strand_id
1 'polypeptide(L)'
;MFKQIIFVALVSTLLVAKISYGDEGCGGDPNAVSGCAGYCGNTCTTWNWTDQQKHVKCEHACIKGCNCKSGYVYDEKVEKCVLLADCSG
;
A
#
# COMPACT_ATOMS: atom_id res chain seq x y z
N MET A 1 33.13 33.47 -4.51
CA MET A 1 32.81 32.01 -4.62
C MET A 1 31.57 31.59 -3.80
N PHE A 2 31.03 32.43 -2.90
CA PHE A 2 29.83 32.11 -2.09
C PHE A 2 28.46 32.24 -2.79
N LYS A 3 28.37 32.90 -3.95
CA LYS A 3 27.08 33.07 -4.68
C LYS A 3 26.57 31.78 -5.33
N GLN A 4 27.44 30.83 -5.67
CA GLN A 4 27.07 29.56 -6.30
C GLN A 4 26.38 28.60 -5.31
N ILE A 5 26.65 28.73 -4.01
CA ILE A 5 26.14 27.82 -2.96
C ILE A 5 24.65 28.10 -2.66
N ILE A 6 24.20 29.34 -2.77
CA ILE A 6 22.79 29.73 -2.51
C ILE A 6 21.85 29.20 -3.61
N PHE A 7 22.30 29.15 -4.86
CA PHE A 7 21.51 28.62 -5.98
C PHE A 7 21.30 27.10 -5.85
N VAL A 8 22.32 26.37 -5.40
CA VAL A 8 22.20 24.92 -5.17
C VAL A 8 21.18 24.63 -4.07
N ALA A 9 21.16 25.38 -2.97
CA ALA A 9 20.19 25.16 -1.90
C ALA A 9 18.73 25.41 -2.33
N LEU A 10 18.47 26.49 -3.08
CA LEU A 10 17.12 26.83 -3.56
C LEU A 10 16.61 25.87 -4.65
N VAL A 11 17.48 25.48 -5.58
CA VAL A 11 17.16 24.49 -6.63
C VAL A 11 17.02 23.09 -6.01
N SER A 12 17.79 22.77 -4.97
CA SER A 12 17.62 21.54 -4.19
C SER A 12 16.29 21.53 -3.44
N THR A 13 15.86 22.62 -2.80
CA THR A 13 14.53 22.65 -2.15
C THR A 13 13.38 22.50 -3.16
N LEU A 14 13.53 23.01 -4.39
CA LEU A 14 12.54 22.85 -5.46
C LEU A 14 12.58 21.45 -6.12
N LEU A 15 13.74 20.79 -6.16
CA LEU A 15 13.89 19.41 -6.64
C LEU A 15 13.53 18.36 -5.57
N VAL A 16 13.72 18.68 -4.28
CA VAL A 16 13.38 17.80 -3.15
C VAL A 16 11.87 17.85 -2.85
N ALA A 17 11.17 18.92 -3.23
CA ALA A 17 9.70 19.00 -3.17
C ALA A 17 8.96 18.04 -4.14
N LYS A 18 9.69 17.26 -4.94
CA LYS A 18 9.17 16.18 -5.79
C LYS A 18 9.60 14.78 -5.34
N ILE A 19 10.38 14.66 -4.27
CA ILE A 19 10.67 13.36 -3.67
C ILE A 19 9.50 13.06 -2.74
N SER A 20 8.48 12.40 -3.27
CA SER A 20 7.51 11.69 -2.45
C SER A 20 8.31 10.64 -1.67
N TYR A 21 8.74 10.99 -0.45
CA TYR A 21 9.22 10.05 0.54
C TYR A 21 7.99 9.22 0.93
N GLY A 22 7.60 8.28 0.05
CA GLY A 22 6.47 7.41 0.26
C GLY A 22 6.68 6.67 1.56
N ASP A 23 5.75 6.86 2.48
CA ASP A 23 5.85 6.51 3.88
C ASP A 23 6.28 5.04 4.10
N GLU A 24 6.97 4.83 5.21
CA GLU A 24 7.67 3.61 5.66
C GLU A 24 6.74 2.43 6.01
N GLY A 25 5.72 2.17 5.20
CA GLY A 25 4.79 1.06 5.38
C GLY A 25 4.08 0.70 4.08
N CYS A 26 4.02 -0.60 3.79
CA CYS A 26 3.20 -1.16 2.71
C CYS A 26 3.40 -0.55 1.32
N GLY A 27 4.65 -0.22 0.97
CA GLY A 27 5.02 0.24 -0.37
C GLY A 27 4.40 1.60 -0.74
N GLY A 28 4.16 2.48 0.24
CA GLY A 28 3.57 3.80 0.03
C GLY A 28 2.14 3.74 -0.52
N ASP A 29 1.43 2.63 -0.32
CA ASP A 29 0.02 2.54 -0.65
C ASP A 29 -0.82 3.30 0.40
N PRO A 30 -1.49 4.40 0.02
CA PRO A 30 -2.28 5.21 0.95
C PRO A 30 -3.51 4.48 1.48
N ASN A 31 -3.89 3.34 0.89
CA ASN A 31 -5.03 2.52 1.27
C ASN A 31 -4.61 1.24 1.99
N ALA A 32 -3.32 1.04 2.23
CA ALA A 32 -2.79 -0.08 3.01
C ALA A 32 -2.36 0.36 4.41
N VAL A 33 -2.33 -0.60 5.33
CA VAL A 33 -1.82 -0.49 6.70
C VAL A 33 -1.08 -1.76 7.07
N SER A 34 -0.13 -1.68 8.00
CA SER A 34 0.48 -2.89 8.56
C SER A 34 -0.57 -3.75 9.27
N GLY A 35 -0.49 -5.07 9.11
CA GLY A 35 -1.48 -5.99 9.66
C GLY A 35 -1.01 -7.44 9.64
N CYS A 36 -1.97 -8.35 9.89
CA CYS A 36 -1.76 -9.80 9.84
C CYS A 36 -2.30 -10.35 8.51
N ALA A 37 -1.62 -11.35 7.95
CA ALA A 37 -2.10 -12.20 6.85
C ALA A 37 -2.05 -11.63 5.42
N GLY A 38 -1.33 -10.52 5.18
CA GLY A 38 -0.85 -10.18 3.83
C GLY A 38 -1.94 -10.13 2.76
N TYR A 39 -3.05 -9.43 3.03
CA TYR A 39 -4.24 -9.33 2.16
C TYR A 39 -5.08 -10.60 1.99
N CYS A 40 -4.75 -11.73 2.64
CA CYS A 40 -5.48 -12.97 2.45
C CYS A 40 -6.99 -12.84 2.73
N GLY A 41 -7.81 -13.33 1.80
CA GLY A 41 -9.26 -13.27 1.90
C GLY A 41 -9.84 -11.86 1.76
N ASN A 42 -9.01 -10.88 1.37
CA ASN A 42 -9.42 -9.51 1.10
C ASN A 42 -8.75 -8.97 -0.18
N THR A 43 -8.82 -9.75 -1.25
CA THR A 43 -8.38 -9.37 -2.60
C THR A 43 -9.56 -9.18 -3.54
N CYS A 44 -9.35 -8.58 -4.70
CA CYS A 44 -10.36 -8.44 -5.76
C CYS A 44 -11.03 -9.77 -6.18
N THR A 45 -10.37 -10.91 -5.96
CA THR A 45 -10.88 -12.25 -6.29
C THR A 45 -11.42 -13.02 -5.09
N THR A 46 -11.20 -12.54 -3.87
CA THR A 46 -11.49 -13.27 -2.62
C THR A 46 -12.31 -12.49 -1.60
N TRP A 47 -12.67 -11.23 -1.88
CA TRP A 47 -13.43 -10.35 -0.99
C TRP A 47 -14.77 -10.94 -0.51
N ASN A 48 -15.38 -11.80 -1.31
CA ASN A 48 -16.67 -12.44 -1.05
C ASN A 48 -16.55 -13.79 -0.33
N TRP A 49 -15.35 -14.20 0.09
CA TRP A 49 -15.18 -15.42 0.85
C TRP A 49 -15.91 -15.37 2.19
N THR A 50 -16.53 -16.48 2.56
CA THR A 50 -17.14 -16.66 3.88
C THR A 50 -16.07 -16.76 4.97
N ASP A 51 -16.46 -16.57 6.23
CA ASP A 51 -15.55 -16.74 7.36
C ASP A 51 -14.96 -18.16 7.41
N GLN A 52 -15.74 -19.18 7.04
CA GLN A 52 -15.24 -20.56 6.94
C GLN A 52 -14.18 -20.68 5.85
N GLN A 53 -14.38 -20.06 4.68
CA GLN A 53 -13.38 -20.07 3.61
C GLN A 53 -12.10 -19.34 4.05
N LYS A 54 -12.23 -18.18 4.69
CA LYS A 54 -11.09 -17.43 5.24
C LYS A 54 -10.37 -18.22 6.32
N HIS A 55 -11.08 -18.88 7.23
CA HIS A 55 -10.48 -19.72 8.26
C HIS A 55 -9.66 -20.85 7.64
N VAL A 56 -10.24 -21.60 6.70
CA VAL A 56 -9.57 -22.75 6.06
C VAL A 56 -8.43 -22.32 5.11
N LYS A 57 -8.53 -21.18 4.43
CA LYS A 57 -7.57 -20.75 3.39
C LYS A 57 -6.52 -19.76 3.86
N CYS A 58 -6.84 -18.95 4.86
CA CYS A 58 -5.95 -17.94 5.42
C CYS A 58 -5.38 -18.36 6.78
N GLU A 59 -5.49 -19.64 7.16
CA GLU A 59 -4.91 -20.21 8.38
C GLU A 59 -3.40 -19.94 8.43
N HIS A 60 -3.02 -18.82 9.02
CA HIS A 60 -1.65 -18.46 9.33
C HIS A 60 -1.67 -17.78 10.69
N ALA A 61 -0.90 -18.31 11.65
CA ALA A 61 -0.50 -17.55 12.82
C ALA A 61 0.04 -16.19 12.32
N CYS A 62 -0.52 -15.07 12.82
CA CYS A 62 -0.34 -13.72 12.28
C CYS A 62 1.06 -13.48 11.67
N ILE A 63 1.17 -13.60 10.35
CA ILE A 63 2.37 -13.19 9.62
C ILE A 63 2.25 -11.68 9.45
N LYS A 64 3.22 -10.96 10.03
CA LYS A 64 3.31 -9.51 9.87
C LYS A 64 3.47 -9.18 8.40
N GLY A 65 2.58 -8.33 7.89
CA GLY A 65 2.58 -7.88 6.51
C GLY A 65 1.68 -6.67 6.36
N CYS A 66 1.08 -6.55 5.18
CA CYS A 66 0.17 -5.45 4.85
C CYS A 66 -1.25 -5.95 4.69
N ASN A 67 -2.19 -5.09 5.07
CA ASN A 67 -3.62 -5.27 4.86
C ASN A 67 -4.19 -4.00 4.25
N CYS A 68 -5.27 -4.14 3.48
CA CYS A 68 -6.02 -2.99 3.04
C CYS A 68 -6.83 -2.40 4.19
N LYS A 69 -7.00 -1.07 4.18
CA LYS A 69 -7.93 -0.36 5.07
C LYS A 69 -9.35 -0.91 4.86
N SER A 70 -10.20 -0.74 5.86
CA SER A 70 -11.61 -1.13 5.76
C SER A 70 -12.26 -0.47 4.53
N GLY A 71 -12.98 -1.26 3.74
CA GLY A 71 -13.60 -0.83 2.48
C GLY A 71 -12.72 -0.98 1.23
N TYR A 72 -11.45 -1.34 1.39
CA TYR A 72 -10.52 -1.58 0.29
C TYR A 72 -10.16 -3.06 0.17
N VAL A 73 -9.88 -3.50 -1.04
CA VAL A 73 -9.42 -4.85 -1.39
C VAL A 73 -8.10 -4.77 -2.15
N TYR A 74 -7.25 -5.78 -2.00
CA TYR A 74 -5.97 -5.81 -2.72
C TYR A 74 -6.18 -6.26 -4.17
N ASP A 75 -5.68 -5.46 -5.10
CA ASP A 75 -5.61 -5.81 -6.51
C ASP A 75 -4.18 -6.24 -6.85
N GLU A 76 -4.02 -7.51 -7.20
CA GLU A 76 -2.73 -8.12 -7.53
C GLU A 76 -2.12 -7.58 -8.83
N LYS A 77 -2.92 -7.00 -9.73
CA LYS A 77 -2.42 -6.51 -11.03
C LYS A 77 -1.78 -5.13 -10.92
N VAL A 78 -2.38 -4.25 -10.12
CA VAL A 78 -1.84 -2.90 -9.86
C VAL A 78 -1.02 -2.82 -8.58
N GLU A 79 -0.98 -3.90 -7.81
CA GLU A 79 -0.27 -4.05 -6.54
C GLU A 79 -0.67 -2.95 -5.52
N LYS A 80 -1.97 -2.64 -5.48
CA LYS A 80 -2.55 -1.61 -4.61
C LYS A 80 -3.88 -2.04 -4.02
N CYS A 81 -4.18 -1.49 -2.85
CA CYS A 81 -5.48 -1.51 -2.22
C CYS A 81 -6.42 -0.51 -2.92
N VAL A 82 -7.45 -1.03 -3.54
CA VAL A 82 -8.43 -0.29 -4.34
C VAL A 82 -9.83 -0.48 -3.80
N LEU A 83 -10.77 0.36 -4.21
CA LEU A 83 -12.18 0.06 -4.00
C LEU A 83 -12.56 -1.16 -4.83
N LEU A 84 -13.52 -1.96 -4.35
CA LEU A 84 -13.95 -3.14 -5.08
C LEU A 84 -14.44 -2.83 -6.51
N ALA A 85 -15.02 -1.64 -6.72
CA ALA A 85 -15.46 -1.17 -8.03
C ALA A 85 -14.30 -0.86 -8.99
N ASP A 86 -13.09 -0.66 -8.47
CA ASP A 86 -11.89 -0.28 -9.22
C ASP A 86 -10.95 -1.47 -9.45
N CYS A 87 -11.40 -2.69 -9.18
CA CYS A 87 -10.62 -3.90 -9.45
C CYS A 87 -10.30 -4.03 -10.94
N SER A 88 -9.03 -4.31 -11.23
CA SER A 88 -8.52 -4.56 -12.57
C SER A 88 -9.01 -5.93 -13.05
N GLY A 89 -10.10 -5.92 -13.82
CA GLY A 89 -10.74 -7.11 -14.43
C GLY A 89 -9.76 -7.99 -15.21
#